data_AF-A0A7Y3TF27-F1
#
_entry.id   AF-A0A7Y3TF27-F1
#
_cell.length_a   1.000
_cell.length_b   1.000
_cell.length_c   1.000
_cell.angle_alpha   90.00
_cell.angle_beta   90.00
_cell.angle_gamma   90.00
#
_symmetry.space_group_name_H-M   'P 1'
#
loop_
_entity.id
_entity.type
_entity.pdbx_description
1 polymer ?
#
loop_
_entity_poly.entity_id
_entity_poly.type
_entity_poly.pdbx_seq_one_letter_code
_entity_poly.pdbx_strand_id
1 'polypeptide(L)'
;MPKHDFEATNVMLDSLKKSFDFFLKNEATSNSIEKIESETEFGKEVAKIFSTYGDNPLAKNLDFQYKKMIQIARDIQHLKLANDATLPDWLEDELEAVFKKIKDILAQLKEE
;
A
#
# COMPACT_ATOMS: atom_id res chain seq x y z
N MET A 1 26.79 3.99 -1.60
CA MET A 1 25.79 3.05 -1.05
C MET A 1 24.45 3.74 -1.17
N PRO A 2 23.39 3.07 -1.69
CA PRO A 2 22.06 3.63 -1.59
C PRO A 2 21.80 3.90 -0.10
N LYS A 3 21.30 5.09 0.25
CA LYS A 3 21.00 5.42 1.66
C LYS A 3 19.84 4.58 2.22
N HIS A 4 19.19 3.79 1.37
CA HIS A 4 17.99 3.03 1.63
C HIS A 4 18.06 1.62 1.01
N ASP A 5 17.53 0.62 1.70
CA ASP A 5 17.40 -0.75 1.18
C ASP A 5 16.06 -0.94 0.46
N PHE A 6 16.06 -0.65 -0.84
CA PHE A 6 14.88 -0.79 -1.70
C PHE A 6 14.49 -2.26 -1.93
N GLU A 7 15.41 -3.20 -1.77
CA GLU A 7 15.10 -4.63 -1.92
C GLU A 7 14.27 -5.12 -0.72
N ALA A 8 14.71 -4.78 0.49
CA ALA A 8 13.94 -5.04 1.71
C ALA A 8 12.57 -4.36 1.66
N THR A 9 12.50 -3.12 1.15
CA THR A 9 11.25 -2.38 0.99
C THR A 9 10.27 -3.08 0.04
N ASN A 10 10.75 -3.66 -1.06
CA ASN A 10 9.93 -4.47 -1.97
C ASN A 10 9.38 -5.74 -1.30
N VAL A 11 10.19 -6.41 -0.47
CA VAL A 11 9.73 -7.59 0.28
C VAL A 11 8.61 -7.21 1.28
N MET A 12 8.71 -6.04 1.90
CA MET A 12 7.63 -5.50 2.75
C MET A 12 6.36 -5.21 1.95
N LEU A 13 6.48 -4.64 0.73
CA LEU A 13 5.35 -4.42 -0.16
C LEU A 13 4.65 -5.72 -0.56
N ASP A 14 5.43 -6.74 -0.95
CA ASP A 14 4.89 -8.06 -1.32
C ASP A 14 4.20 -8.74 -0.12
N SER A 15 4.69 -8.50 1.11
CA SER A 15 4.07 -8.99 2.34
C SER A 15 2.75 -8.28 2.63
N LEU A 16 2.72 -6.95 2.45
CA LEU A 16 1.50 -6.16 2.58
C LEU A 16 0.45 -6.59 1.55
N LYS A 17 0.86 -6.83 0.30
CA LYS A 17 -0.04 -7.36 -0.74
C LYS A 17 -0.73 -8.65 -0.31
N LYS A 18 0.01 -9.61 0.26
CA LYS A 18 -0.59 -10.85 0.77
C LYS A 18 -1.61 -10.61 1.88
N SER A 19 -1.36 -9.64 2.76
CA SER A 19 -2.33 -9.25 3.79
C SER A 19 -3.61 -8.64 3.17
N PHE A 20 -3.45 -7.84 2.12
CA PHE A 20 -4.57 -7.31 1.34
C PHE A 20 -5.36 -8.40 0.61
N ASP A 21 -4.70 -9.33 -0.08
CA ASP A 21 -5.36 -10.46 -0.75
C ASP A 21 -6.16 -11.31 0.23
N PHE A 22 -5.61 -11.53 1.44
CA PHE A 22 -6.32 -12.22 2.50
C PHE A 22 -7.53 -11.42 2.99
N PHE A 23 -7.38 -10.10 3.15
CA PHE A 23 -8.48 -9.21 3.51
C PHE A 23 -9.60 -9.19 2.46
N LEU A 24 -9.26 -9.21 1.16
CA LEU A 24 -10.23 -9.29 0.06
C LEU A 24 -11.01 -10.61 0.07
N LYS A 25 -10.37 -11.73 0.39
CA LYS A 25 -10.99 -13.07 0.36
C LYS A 25 -11.83 -13.42 1.59
N ASN A 26 -11.60 -12.79 2.74
CA ASN A 26 -12.37 -13.07 3.95
C ASN A 26 -13.57 -12.14 4.13
N GLU A 27 -14.59 -12.61 4.85
CA GLU A 27 -15.66 -11.75 5.37
C GLU A 27 -15.03 -10.68 6.26
N ALA A 28 -15.37 -9.41 6.02
CA ALA A 28 -14.71 -8.29 6.69
C ALA A 28 -14.94 -8.34 8.19
N THR A 29 -13.88 -8.60 8.95
CA THR A 29 -13.85 -8.25 10.37
C THR A 29 -13.15 -6.90 10.53
N SER A 30 -13.67 -6.02 11.39
CA SER A 30 -13.07 -4.70 11.64
C SER A 30 -11.58 -4.79 12.02
N ASN A 31 -11.20 -5.86 12.72
CA ASN A 31 -9.83 -6.15 13.15
C ASN A 31 -8.83 -6.39 12.00
N SER A 32 -9.29 -6.71 10.78
CA SER A 32 -8.42 -7.03 9.65
C SER A 32 -7.77 -5.77 9.06
N ILE A 33 -8.49 -4.65 9.03
CA ILE A 33 -7.98 -3.38 8.49
C ILE A 33 -7.35 -2.49 9.55
N GLU A 34 -7.79 -2.55 10.80
CA GLU A 34 -7.05 -1.88 11.88
C GLU A 34 -5.57 -2.32 11.89
N LYS A 35 -5.29 -3.58 11.53
CA LYS A 35 -3.92 -4.09 11.32
C LYS A 35 -3.21 -3.59 10.06
N ILE A 36 -3.96 -3.22 9.02
CA ILE A 36 -3.44 -2.62 7.77
C ILE A 36 -3.22 -1.12 7.95
N GLU A 37 -4.00 -0.45 8.80
CA GLU A 37 -3.90 0.97 9.08
C GLU A 37 -2.91 1.30 10.19
N SER A 38 -2.73 0.41 11.18
CA SER A 38 -1.74 0.59 12.23
C SER A 38 -0.34 0.33 11.67
N GLU A 39 0.37 1.39 11.31
CA GLU A 39 1.83 1.42 11.14
C GLU A 39 2.43 0.18 10.43
N THR A 40 1.94 -0.14 9.23
CA THR A 40 2.54 -1.24 8.47
C THR A 40 4.05 -1.02 8.35
N GLU A 41 4.84 -2.09 8.45
CA GLU A 41 6.29 -1.98 8.29
C GLU A 41 6.65 -1.31 6.95
N PHE A 42 5.87 -1.59 5.89
CA PHE A 42 5.98 -0.89 4.62
C PHE A 42 5.70 0.61 4.74
N GLY A 43 4.63 1.02 5.43
CA GLY A 43 4.29 2.43 5.65
C GLY A 43 5.33 3.19 6.46
N LYS A 44 5.93 2.56 7.48
CA LYS A 44 7.07 3.12 8.22
C LYS A 44 8.25 3.36 7.27
N GLU A 45 8.49 2.43 6.36
CA GLU A 45 9.58 2.54 5.39
C GLU A 45 9.32 3.64 4.35
N VAL A 46 8.08 3.74 3.84
CA VAL A 46 7.66 4.85 2.97
C VAL A 46 7.87 6.21 3.66
N ALA A 47 7.53 6.32 4.94
CA ALA A 47 7.74 7.55 5.71
C ALA A 47 9.24 7.89 5.87
N LYS A 48 10.11 6.89 6.04
CA LYS A 48 11.57 7.08 6.07
C LYS A 48 12.14 7.51 4.71
N ILE A 49 11.67 6.90 3.62
CA ILE A 49 12.05 7.31 2.26
C ILE A 49 11.63 8.77 2.05
N PHE A 50 10.39 9.12 2.38
CA PHE A 50 9.90 10.47 2.26
C PHE A 50 10.69 11.47 3.11
N SER A 51 11.05 11.15 4.35
CA SER A 51 11.84 12.07 5.19
C SER A 51 13.28 12.24 4.70
N THR A 52 13.86 11.20 4.08
CA THR A 52 15.24 11.21 3.56
C THR A 52 15.34 11.91 2.20
N TYR A 53 14.31 11.74 1.37
CA TYR A 53 14.26 12.18 -0.03
C TYR A 53 13.12 13.16 -0.28
N GLY A 54 12.73 13.96 0.71
CA GLY A 54 11.49 14.75 0.69
C GLY A 54 11.34 15.75 -0.45
N ASP A 55 12.43 16.19 -1.08
CA ASP A 55 12.39 17.06 -2.26
C ASP A 55 12.26 16.28 -3.58
N ASN A 56 12.49 14.97 -3.55
CA ASN A 56 12.41 14.09 -4.70
C ASN A 56 10.95 13.84 -5.12
N PRO A 57 10.57 14.12 -6.38
CA PRO A 57 9.23 13.88 -6.89
C PRO A 57 8.78 12.41 -6.78
N LEU A 58 9.67 11.44 -6.96
CA LEU A 58 9.38 10.01 -6.82
C LEU A 58 9.08 9.65 -5.37
N ALA A 59 9.82 10.18 -4.39
CA ALA A 59 9.54 9.95 -2.97
C ALA A 59 8.19 10.54 -2.54
N LYS A 60 7.84 11.73 -3.04
CA LYS A 60 6.49 12.32 -2.86
C LYS A 60 5.40 11.46 -3.49
N ASN A 61 5.64 10.96 -4.70
CA ASN A 61 4.69 10.08 -5.39
C ASN A 61 4.54 8.74 -4.65
N LEU A 62 5.63 8.17 -4.11
CA LEU A 62 5.58 6.95 -3.30
C LEU A 62 4.66 7.11 -2.08
N ASP A 63 4.83 8.19 -1.31
CA ASP A 63 3.98 8.52 -0.17
C ASP A 63 2.51 8.70 -0.59
N PHE A 64 2.27 9.39 -1.71
CA PHE A 64 0.93 9.55 -2.26
C PHE A 64 0.29 8.21 -2.65
N GLN A 65 1.00 7.34 -3.37
CA GLN A 65 0.46 6.02 -3.77
C GLN A 65 0.20 5.14 -2.54
N TYR A 66 1.08 5.16 -1.53
CA TYR A 66 0.85 4.43 -0.28
C TYR A 66 -0.42 4.90 0.43
N LYS A 67 -0.62 6.21 0.57
CA LYS A 67 -1.86 6.77 1.15
C LYS A 67 -3.10 6.38 0.35
N LYS A 68 -3.00 6.38 -0.98
CA LYS A 68 -4.09 5.93 -1.86
C LYS A 68 -4.45 4.47 -1.63
N MET A 69 -3.45 3.58 -1.50
CA MET A 69 -3.67 2.17 -1.19
C MET A 69 -4.44 1.98 0.12
N ILE A 70 -4.07 2.70 1.17
CA ILE A 70 -4.77 2.66 2.47
C ILE A 70 -6.21 3.17 2.35
N GLN A 71 -6.44 4.22 1.56
CA GLN A 71 -7.79 4.72 1.31
C GLN A 71 -8.67 3.69 0.59
N ILE A 72 -8.14 3.02 -0.45
CA ILE A 72 -8.87 1.95 -1.16
C ILE A 72 -9.21 0.80 -0.20
N ALA A 73 -8.29 0.44 0.70
CA ALA A 73 -8.53 -0.55 1.75
C ALA A 73 -9.78 -0.20 2.58
N ARG A 74 -9.85 1.05 3.06
CA ARG A 74 -10.96 1.58 3.85
C ARG A 74 -12.28 1.53 3.10
N ASP A 75 -12.26 1.94 1.84
CA ASP A 75 -13.45 1.97 1.02
C ASP A 75 -13.99 0.54 0.83
N ILE A 76 -13.11 -0.43 0.55
CA ILE A 76 -13.48 -1.86 0.48
C ILE A 76 -14.05 -2.34 1.82
N GLN A 77 -13.45 -1.97 2.95
CA GLN A 77 -13.96 -2.35 4.27
C GLN A 77 -15.36 -1.83 4.50
N HIS A 78 -15.57 -0.55 4.20
CA HIS A 78 -16.81 0.14 4.44
C HIS A 78 -17.94 -0.52 3.64
N LEU A 79 -17.68 -0.84 2.37
CA LEU A 79 -18.62 -1.56 1.51
C LEU A 79 -18.93 -2.96 2.04
N LYS A 80 -17.90 -3.72 2.47
CA LYS A 80 -18.10 -5.04 3.07
C LYS A 80 -18.92 -4.98 4.36
N LEU A 81 -18.68 -3.98 5.23
CA LEU A 81 -19.40 -3.79 6.49
C LEU A 81 -20.84 -3.29 6.30
N ALA A 82 -21.08 -2.47 5.26
CA ALA A 82 -22.42 -2.04 4.86
C ALA A 82 -23.28 -3.18 4.30
N ASN A 83 -22.73 -4.40 4.19
CA ASN A 83 -23.37 -5.55 3.57
C ASN A 83 -23.83 -5.23 2.13
N ASP A 84 -23.13 -4.29 1.48
CA ASP A 84 -23.34 -3.96 0.08
C ASP A 84 -22.80 -5.16 -0.70
N ALA A 85 -23.73 -5.96 -1.24
CA ALA A 85 -23.50 -7.32 -1.71
C ALA A 85 -22.57 -7.43 -2.93
N THR A 86 -22.02 -6.31 -3.38
CA THR A 86 -21.13 -6.27 -4.54
C THR A 86 -20.00 -5.31 -4.24
N LEU A 87 -18.86 -5.85 -3.82
CA LEU A 87 -17.63 -5.08 -3.91
C LEU A 87 -17.38 -4.80 -5.40
N PRO A 88 -17.32 -3.54 -5.84
CA PRO A 88 -17.10 -3.27 -7.24
C PRO A 88 -15.72 -3.75 -7.69
N ASP A 89 -15.66 -4.52 -8.78
CA ASP A 89 -14.42 -5.03 -9.37
C ASP A 89 -13.36 -3.93 -9.59
N TRP A 90 -13.81 -2.70 -9.89
CA TRP A 90 -12.93 -1.55 -10.11
C TRP A 90 -12.07 -1.18 -8.89
N LEU A 91 -12.52 -1.47 -7.66
CA LEU A 91 -11.72 -1.19 -6.45
C LEU A 91 -10.59 -2.20 -6.29
N GLU A 92 -10.82 -3.47 -6.61
CA GLU A 92 -9.76 -4.49 -6.61
C GLU A 92 -8.74 -4.20 -7.72
N ASP A 93 -9.21 -3.84 -8.92
CA ASP A 93 -8.36 -3.45 -10.04
C ASP A 93 -7.50 -2.21 -9.72
N GLU A 94 -8.11 -1.18 -9.09
CA GLU A 94 -7.38 0.02 -8.70
C GLU A 94 -6.35 -0.29 -7.61
N LEU A 95 -6.67 -1.17 -6.65
CA LEU A 95 -5.72 -1.61 -5.62
C LEU A 95 -4.50 -2.29 -6.27
N GLU A 96 -4.73 -3.23 -7.19
CA GLU A 96 -3.66 -3.90 -7.93
C GLU A 96 -2.82 -2.91 -8.76
N ALA A 97 -3.47 -1.93 -9.39
CA ALA A 97 -2.78 -0.88 -10.13
C ALA A 97 -1.89 -0.02 -9.22
N VAL A 98 -2.34 0.31 -8.01
CA VAL A 98 -1.54 1.05 -7.02
C VAL A 98 -0.35 0.22 -6.55
N PHE A 99 -0.50 -1.08 -6.28
CA PHE A 99 0.64 -1.96 -5.95
C PHE A 99 1.72 -1.95 -7.03
N LYS A 100 1.33 -2.06 -8.31
CA LYS A 100 2.26 -2.01 -9.44
C LYS A 100 2.98 -0.67 -9.51
N LYS A 101 2.25 0.45 -9.40
CA LYS A 101 2.83 1.80 -9.39
C LYS A 101 3.84 1.98 -8.27
N ILE A 102 3.55 1.51 -7.06
CA ILE A 102 4.48 1.58 -5.93
C ILE A 102 5.77 0.82 -6.27
N LYS A 103 5.65 -0.40 -6.84
CA LYS A 103 6.80 -1.22 -7.24
C LYS A 103 7.66 -0.53 -8.31
N ASP A 104 7.03 0.10 -9.29
CA ASP A 104 7.72 0.85 -10.35
C ASP A 104 8.43 2.10 -9.80
N ILE A 105 7.84 2.78 -8.81
CA ILE A 105 8.47 3.93 -8.15
C ILE A 105 9.68 3.49 -7.33
N LEU A 106 9.59 2.38 -6.59
CA LEU A 106 10.71 1.83 -5.82
C LEU A 106 11.87 1.40 -6.74
N ALA A 107 11.57 0.86 -7.93
CA ALA A 107 12.59 0.55 -8.92
C ALA A 107 13.31 1.80 -9.44
N GLN A 108 12.56 2.87 -9.76
CA GLN A 108 13.15 4.14 -10.19
C GLN A 108 13.99 4.79 -9.10
N LEU A 109 13.52 4.81 -7.84
CA LEU A 109 14.27 5.34 -6.70
C LEU A 109 15.57 4.56 -6.41
N LYS A 110 15.65 3.29 -6.80
CA LYS A 110 16.86 2.46 -6.68
C LYS A 110 17.93 2.83 -7.71
N GLU A 111 17.53 3.38 -8.85
CA GLU A 111 18.41 3.74 -9.97
C GLU A 111 18.99 5.16 -9.86
N GLU A 112 18.45 6.00 -8.98
CA GLU A 112 18.97 7.34 -8.63
C GLU A 112 20.16 7.30 -7.64
#